data_AF-A0A852TIJ0-F1
#
_entry.id   AF-A0A852TIJ0-F1
#
_cell.length_a   1.000
_cell.length_b   1.000
_cell.length_c   1.000
_cell.angle_alpha   90.00
_cell.angle_beta   90.00
_cell.angle_gamma   90.00
#
_symmetry.space_group_name_H-M   'P 1'
#
loop_
_entity.id
_entity.type
_entity.pdbx_description
1 polymer ?
#
loop_
_entity_poly.entity_id
_entity_poly.type
_entity_poly.pdbx_seq_one_letter_code
_entity_poly.pdbx_strand_id
1 'polypeptide(L)'
;MAFISIYTVGRLQHPYDHPASRGFFEAGYEVMQQAAKTGQLIEEFSPFGVPIPEEAAKGDGYPVLTLTVWKSLLGLYRFTYSGKHRLAMRDRSKWMEPYQEKHLSYVVWWTEQVKDVSWQEAFKRYNYYVQNGPTSFAFDFKNAFDEKGERCVVK
;
A
#
# COMPACT_ATOMS: atom_id res chain seq x y z
N MET A 1 4.87 -17.42 12.88
CA MET A 1 4.80 -17.18 11.42
C MET A 1 4.81 -15.67 11.25
N ALA A 2 5.74 -15.14 10.46
CA ALA A 2 5.76 -13.71 10.16
C ALA A 2 4.72 -13.39 9.06
N PHE A 3 3.97 -12.32 9.26
CA PHE A 3 3.08 -11.70 8.28
C PHE A 3 3.83 -10.62 7.50
N ILE A 4 3.23 -10.16 6.41
CA ILE A 4 3.73 -9.01 5.67
C ILE A 4 2.70 -7.87 5.71
N SER A 5 3.16 -6.68 6.03
CA SER A 5 2.35 -5.47 6.05
C SER A 5 2.71 -4.58 4.87
N ILE A 6 1.72 -3.88 4.34
CA ILE A 6 1.92 -2.88 3.30
C ILE A 6 1.12 -1.63 3.62
N TYR A 7 1.78 -0.48 3.49
CA TYR A 7 1.16 0.84 3.49
C TYR A 7 1.29 1.43 2.09
N THR A 8 0.20 1.97 1.55
CA THR A 8 0.20 2.66 0.26
C THR A 8 -0.28 4.09 0.40
N VAL A 9 0.28 4.97 -0.41
CA VAL A 9 -0.14 6.37 -0.54
C VAL A 9 -0.33 6.72 -2.02
N GLY A 10 -1.46 7.32 -2.33
CA GLY A 10 -1.76 7.87 -3.64
C GLY A 10 -2.48 9.21 -3.54
N ARG A 11 -2.59 9.92 -4.66
CA ARG A 11 -3.32 11.19 -4.75
C ARG A 11 -4.34 11.13 -5.85
N LEU A 12 -5.60 11.39 -5.53
CA LEU A 12 -6.67 11.54 -6.50
C LEU A 12 -6.63 12.95 -7.08
N GLN A 13 -6.93 13.06 -8.37
CA GLN A 13 -7.04 14.34 -9.08
C GLN A 13 -8.20 15.21 -8.56
N HIS A 14 -9.16 14.58 -7.88
CA HIS A 14 -10.34 15.24 -7.34
C HIS A 14 -10.60 14.79 -5.89
N PRO A 15 -11.34 15.59 -5.10
CA PRO A 15 -11.80 15.21 -3.77
C PRO A 15 -12.55 13.87 -3.74
N TYR A 16 -12.62 13.24 -2.57
CA TYR A 16 -13.22 11.90 -2.40
C TYR A 16 -14.70 11.84 -2.79
N ASP A 17 -15.45 12.94 -2.65
CA ASP A 17 -16.88 13.06 -2.93
C ASP A 17 -17.19 13.49 -4.37
N HIS A 18 -16.17 13.80 -5.17
CA HIS A 18 -16.34 14.18 -6.57
C HIS A 18 -16.76 12.97 -7.44
N PRO A 19 -17.70 13.13 -8.40
CA PRO A 19 -18.15 12.02 -9.25
C PRO A 19 -17.03 11.29 -10.01
N ALA A 20 -15.98 12.01 -10.40
CA ALA A 20 -14.82 11.41 -11.08
C ALA A 20 -14.00 10.46 -10.17
N SER A 21 -14.06 10.63 -8.85
CA SER A 21 -13.38 9.78 -7.87
C SER A 21 -14.13 8.47 -7.61
N ARG A 22 -15.43 8.39 -7.97
CA ARG A 22 -16.27 7.21 -7.71
C ARG A 22 -15.69 5.92 -8.30
N GLY A 23 -15.23 5.97 -9.54
CA GLY A 23 -14.67 4.79 -10.22
C GLY A 23 -13.43 4.22 -9.53
N PHE A 24 -12.64 5.05 -8.85
CA PHE A 24 -11.52 4.58 -8.04
C PHE A 24 -12.00 3.76 -6.83
N PHE A 25 -12.99 4.25 -6.09
CA PHE A 25 -13.51 3.55 -4.91
C PHE A 25 -14.28 2.27 -5.29
N GLU A 26 -15.02 2.27 -6.39
CA GLU A 26 -15.67 1.08 -6.93
C GLU A 26 -14.64 0.00 -7.31
N ALA A 27 -13.59 0.38 -8.06
CA ALA A 27 -12.50 -0.53 -8.39
C ALA A 27 -11.78 -1.04 -7.13
N GLY A 28 -11.52 -0.16 -6.16
CA GLY A 28 -10.92 -0.52 -4.88
C GLY A 28 -11.74 -1.54 -4.10
N TYR A 29 -13.06 -1.35 -4.01
CA TYR A 29 -13.98 -2.30 -3.38
C TYR A 29 -13.91 -3.68 -4.03
N GLU A 30 -13.95 -3.74 -5.36
CA GLU A 30 -13.86 -5.03 -6.06
C GLU A 30 -12.51 -5.72 -5.86
N VAL A 31 -11.42 -4.94 -5.80
CA VAL A 31 -10.06 -5.43 -5.54
C VAL A 31 -9.96 -6.04 -4.15
N MET A 32 -10.42 -5.35 -3.11
CA MET A 32 -10.38 -5.87 -1.74
C MET A 32 -11.34 -7.05 -1.54
N GLN A 33 -12.51 -7.04 -2.18
CA GLN A 33 -13.42 -8.19 -2.17
C GLN A 33 -12.79 -9.43 -2.81
N GLN A 34 -12.01 -9.26 -3.90
CA GLN A 34 -11.25 -10.36 -4.49
C GLN A 34 -10.16 -10.85 -3.52
N ALA A 35 -9.44 -9.93 -2.87
CA ALA A 35 -8.39 -10.26 -1.89
C ALA A 35 -8.92 -11.12 -0.74
N ALA A 36 -10.04 -10.73 -0.14
CA ALA A 36 -10.67 -11.43 0.98
C ALA A 36 -10.99 -12.91 0.65
N LYS A 37 -11.37 -13.21 -0.61
CA LYS A 37 -11.69 -14.58 -1.05
C LYS A 37 -10.47 -15.51 -1.15
N THR A 38 -9.25 -14.97 -1.17
CA THR A 38 -8.02 -15.77 -1.33
C THR A 38 -7.52 -16.40 -0.02
N GLY A 39 -7.97 -15.90 1.13
CA GLY A 39 -7.41 -16.23 2.44
C GLY A 39 -5.96 -15.74 2.65
N GLN A 40 -5.43 -14.90 1.76
CA GLN A 40 -4.11 -14.28 1.90
C GLN A 40 -4.15 -12.93 2.61
N LEU A 41 -5.23 -12.16 2.44
CA LEU A 41 -5.47 -10.93 3.20
C LEU A 41 -5.89 -11.33 4.62
N ILE A 42 -5.17 -10.80 5.62
CA ILE A 42 -5.39 -11.08 7.04
C ILE A 42 -6.15 -9.96 7.72
N GLU A 43 -5.79 -8.70 7.43
CA GLU A 43 -6.41 -7.54 8.05
C GLU A 43 -6.38 -6.34 7.09
N GLU A 44 -7.45 -5.54 7.12
CA GLU A 44 -7.56 -4.24 6.42
C GLU A 44 -7.90 -3.17 7.45
N PHE A 45 -7.00 -2.21 7.62
CA PHE A 45 -7.15 -1.15 8.62
C PHE A 45 -7.94 0.02 8.02
N SER A 46 -8.99 0.44 8.72
CA SER A 46 -9.77 1.60 8.30
C SER A 46 -8.90 2.87 8.29
N PRO A 47 -8.90 3.64 7.19
CA PRO A 47 -8.25 4.96 7.14
C PRO A 47 -9.10 6.07 7.75
N PHE A 48 -10.35 5.78 8.17
CA PHE A 48 -11.24 6.78 8.74
C PHE A 48 -10.71 7.34 10.06
N GLY A 49 -10.63 8.67 10.16
CA GLY A 49 -10.12 9.36 11.35
C GLY A 49 -8.60 9.32 11.50
N VAL A 50 -7.88 8.78 10.53
CA VAL A 50 -6.41 8.76 10.52
C VAL A 50 -5.90 10.12 10.06
N PRO A 51 -5.04 10.80 10.84
CA PRO A 51 -4.40 12.02 10.38
C PRO A 51 -3.55 11.77 9.14
N ILE A 52 -3.75 12.59 8.11
CA ILE A 52 -2.95 12.54 6.89
C ILE A 52 -1.52 13.03 7.24
N PRO A 53 -0.47 12.24 6.99
CA PRO A 53 0.90 12.68 7.26
C PRO A 53 1.30 13.81 6.30
N GLU A 54 2.21 14.68 6.74
CA GLU A 54 2.63 15.87 5.99
C GLU A 54 3.11 15.52 4.57
N GLU A 55 3.84 14.42 4.43
CA GLU A 55 4.33 13.92 3.14
C GLU A 55 3.20 13.50 2.19
N ALA A 56 2.10 12.97 2.73
CA ALA A 56 0.89 12.63 1.95
C ALA A 56 0.02 13.87 1.67
N ALA A 57 0.11 14.91 2.51
CA ALA A 57 -0.56 16.19 2.27
C ALA A 57 0.14 17.08 1.22
N LYS A 58 1.42 16.83 0.90
CA LYS A 58 2.19 17.59 -0.10
C LYS A 58 1.69 17.35 -1.54
N GLY A 59 0.72 18.11 -2.00
CA GLY A 59 0.20 18.10 -3.38
C GLY A 59 -1.20 18.71 -3.45
N ASP A 60 -1.71 18.92 -4.66
CA ASP A 60 -3.03 19.52 -4.88
C ASP A 60 -4.16 18.48 -4.84
N GLY A 61 -3.85 17.22 -5.14
CA GLY A 61 -4.80 16.11 -5.13
C GLY A 61 -5.18 15.58 -3.74
N TYR A 62 -6.30 14.87 -3.66
CA TYR A 62 -6.80 14.27 -2.42
C TYR A 62 -6.03 13.00 -2.05
N PRO A 63 -5.41 12.93 -0.86
CA PRO A 63 -4.59 11.78 -0.47
C PRO A 63 -5.45 10.57 -0.12
N VAL A 64 -5.06 9.40 -0.61
CA VAL A 64 -5.67 8.11 -0.29
C VAL A 64 -4.62 7.19 0.31
N LEU A 65 -4.95 6.62 1.47
CA LEU A 65 -4.09 5.76 2.25
C LEU A 65 -4.72 4.38 2.37
N THR A 66 -3.91 3.32 2.27
CA THR A 66 -4.33 1.96 2.65
C THR A 66 -3.28 1.33 3.55
N LEU A 67 -3.74 0.48 4.47
CA LEU A 67 -2.88 -0.30 5.35
C LEU A 67 -3.48 -1.70 5.48
N THR A 68 -2.73 -2.71 5.06
CA THR A 68 -3.20 -4.10 5.06
C THR A 68 -2.11 -5.06 5.51
N VAL A 69 -2.53 -6.20 6.07
CA VAL A 69 -1.65 -7.29 6.52
C VAL A 69 -1.99 -8.56 5.76
N TRP A 70 -0.96 -9.30 5.38
CA TRP A 70 -1.05 -10.45 4.49
C TRP A 70 -0.27 -11.64 5.04
N LYS A 71 -0.70 -12.83 4.67
CA LYS A 71 -0.11 -14.11 5.10
C LYS A 71 1.31 -14.32 4.58
N SER A 72 1.65 -13.78 3.41
CA SER A 72 2.96 -13.95 2.80
C SER A 72 3.30 -12.85 1.80
N LEU A 73 4.60 -12.57 1.65
CA LEU A 73 5.12 -11.62 0.65
C LEU A 73 4.71 -12.00 -0.78
N LEU A 74 4.76 -13.30 -1.11
CA LEU A 74 4.34 -13.80 -2.41
C LEU A 74 2.83 -13.64 -2.66
N GLY A 75 2.01 -13.88 -1.62
CA GLY A 75 0.55 -13.66 -1.70
C GLY A 75 0.21 -12.20 -1.98
N LEU A 76 0.83 -11.29 -1.25
CA LEU A 76 0.72 -9.85 -1.48
C LEU A 76 1.19 -9.45 -2.89
N TYR A 77 2.35 -9.94 -3.35
CA TYR A 77 2.85 -9.64 -4.69
C TYR A 77 1.91 -10.11 -5.80
N ARG A 78 1.39 -11.35 -5.70
CA ARG A 78 0.43 -11.89 -6.65
C ARG A 78 -0.87 -11.09 -6.67
N PHE A 79 -1.35 -10.66 -5.51
CA PHE A 79 -2.50 -9.77 -5.41
C PHE A 79 -2.24 -8.45 -6.14
N THR A 80 -1.11 -7.79 -5.90
CA THR A 80 -0.77 -6.50 -6.51
C THR A 80 -0.72 -6.54 -8.04
N TYR A 81 -0.13 -7.60 -8.61
CA TYR A 81 0.18 -7.66 -10.04
C TYR A 81 -0.70 -8.62 -10.86
N SER A 82 -1.81 -9.11 -10.30
CA SER A 82 -2.74 -10.02 -11.00
C SER A 82 -4.20 -9.57 -10.89
N GLY A 83 -5.07 -10.21 -11.68
CA GLY A 83 -6.53 -10.06 -11.56
C GLY A 83 -7.02 -8.61 -11.70
N LYS A 84 -8.03 -8.25 -10.92
CA LYS A 84 -8.64 -6.92 -10.95
C LYS A 84 -7.68 -5.81 -10.51
N HIS A 85 -6.78 -6.10 -9.58
CA HIS A 85 -5.85 -5.09 -9.09
C HIS A 85 -4.87 -4.64 -10.18
N ARG A 86 -4.37 -5.59 -11.00
CA ARG A 86 -3.56 -5.25 -12.17
C ARG A 86 -4.29 -4.33 -13.15
N LEU A 87 -5.58 -4.58 -13.39
CA LEU A 87 -6.41 -3.75 -14.27
C LEU A 87 -6.61 -2.35 -13.69
N ALA A 88 -6.92 -2.25 -12.39
CA ALA A 88 -7.03 -0.98 -11.69
C ALA A 88 -5.72 -0.18 -11.71
N MET A 89 -4.57 -0.86 -11.51
CA MET A 89 -3.24 -0.24 -11.57
C MET A 89 -2.89 0.29 -12.96
N ARG A 90 -3.33 -0.39 -14.03
CA ARG A 90 -3.17 0.11 -15.41
C ARG A 90 -4.01 1.35 -15.65
N ASP A 91 -5.22 1.37 -15.12
CA ASP A 91 -6.21 2.41 -15.35
C ASP A 91 -6.11 3.57 -14.34
N ARG A 92 -5.18 3.50 -13.38
CA ARG A 92 -5.06 4.44 -12.24
C ARG A 92 -4.95 5.90 -12.65
N SER A 93 -4.38 6.21 -13.81
CA SER A 93 -4.22 7.58 -14.33
C SER A 93 -5.57 8.26 -14.65
N LYS A 94 -6.67 7.50 -14.71
CA LYS A 94 -8.03 8.04 -14.80
C LYS A 94 -8.47 8.77 -13.53
N TRP A 95 -7.85 8.46 -12.40
CA TRP A 95 -8.27 8.95 -11.09
C TRP A 95 -7.14 9.60 -10.30
N MET A 96 -5.91 9.12 -10.46
CA MET A 96 -4.76 9.55 -9.68
C MET A 96 -3.87 10.53 -10.43
N GLU A 97 -3.27 11.46 -9.69
CA GLU A 97 -2.20 12.29 -10.20
C GLU A 97 -1.00 11.42 -10.59
N PRO A 98 -0.27 11.77 -11.66
CA PRO A 98 0.99 11.13 -11.97
C PRO A 98 1.97 11.30 -10.80
N TYR A 99 2.58 10.20 -10.38
CA TYR A 99 3.68 10.27 -9.43
C TYR A 99 4.85 11.04 -10.05
N GLN A 100 5.32 12.09 -9.38
CA GLN A 100 6.62 12.68 -9.70
C GLN A 100 7.72 11.62 -9.50
N GLU A 101 8.84 11.71 -10.23
CA GLU A 101 9.88 10.66 -10.29
C GLU A 101 10.42 10.17 -8.93
N LYS A 102 10.23 10.94 -7.86
CA LYS A 102 10.69 10.62 -6.49
C LYS A 102 9.58 10.15 -5.55
N HIS A 103 8.33 9.98 -6.02
CA HIS A 103 7.24 9.60 -5.13
C HIS A 103 7.24 8.09 -4.85
N LEU A 104 7.33 7.75 -3.56
CA LEU A 104 7.19 6.39 -3.07
C LEU A 104 5.70 6.06 -2.87
N SER A 105 5.13 5.21 -3.71
CA SER A 105 3.70 4.89 -3.61
C SER A 105 3.35 3.90 -2.50
N TYR A 106 4.32 3.16 -1.96
CA TYR A 106 4.10 2.18 -0.92
C TYR A 106 5.39 1.78 -0.19
N VAL A 107 5.23 1.20 1.00
CA VAL A 107 6.30 0.47 1.72
C VAL A 107 5.75 -0.85 2.25
N VAL A 108 6.63 -1.85 2.27
CA VAL A 108 6.36 -3.22 2.72
C VAL A 108 7.31 -3.55 3.88
N TRP A 109 6.83 -4.30 4.88
CA TRP A 109 7.67 -4.79 5.97
C TRP A 109 7.15 -6.07 6.62
N TRP A 110 8.04 -6.84 7.24
CA TRP A 110 7.69 -8.01 8.02
C TRP A 110 7.08 -7.64 9.37
N THR A 111 6.05 -8.37 9.78
CA THR A 111 5.25 -8.14 10.98
C THR A 111 5.08 -9.45 11.75
N GLU A 112 5.44 -9.46 13.03
CA GLU A 112 5.32 -10.67 13.86
C GLU A 112 3.87 -10.95 14.27
N GLN A 113 3.14 -9.93 14.72
CA GLN A 113 1.74 -10.05 15.13
C GLN A 113 0.91 -8.94 14.48
N VAL A 114 -0.27 -9.30 13.98
CA VAL A 114 -1.21 -8.36 13.34
C VAL A 114 -1.55 -7.17 14.25
N LYS A 115 -1.67 -7.42 15.56
CA LYS A 115 -2.01 -6.42 16.57
C LYS A 115 -0.95 -5.32 16.74
N ASP A 116 0.28 -5.56 16.27
CA ASP A 116 1.40 -4.62 16.38
C ASP A 116 1.40 -3.62 15.21
N VAL A 117 0.54 -3.84 14.19
CA VAL A 117 0.40 -2.96 13.04
C VAL A 117 -0.46 -1.76 13.41
N SER A 118 0.05 -0.58 13.10
CA SER A 118 -0.64 0.69 13.33
C SER A 118 -0.28 1.71 12.25
N TRP A 119 -1.14 2.71 12.09
CA TRP A 119 -0.88 3.85 11.21
C TRP A 119 0.38 4.63 11.61
N GLN A 120 0.66 4.75 12.91
CA GLN A 120 1.88 5.40 13.40
C GLN A 120 3.14 4.66 12.93
N GLU A 121 3.15 3.33 13.03
CA GLU A 121 4.27 2.52 12.56
C GLU A 121 4.40 2.57 11.03
N ALA A 122 3.28 2.52 10.30
CA ALA A 122 3.27 2.66 8.84
C ALA A 122 3.93 3.98 8.39
N PHE A 123 3.60 5.10 9.04
CA PHE A 123 4.20 6.41 8.73
C PHE A 123 5.69 6.46 9.09
N LYS A 124 6.08 5.87 10.24
CA LYS A 124 7.49 5.77 10.62
C LYS A 124 8.30 4.97 9.59
N ARG A 125 7.76 3.84 9.11
CA ARG A 125 8.36 2.97 8.08
C ARG A 125 8.50 3.72 6.75
N TYR A 126 7.45 4.42 6.35
CA TYR A 126 7.44 5.24 5.15
C TYR A 126 8.51 6.34 5.20
N ASN A 127 8.54 7.13 6.27
CA ASN A 127 9.50 8.22 6.44
C ASN A 127 10.94 7.70 6.52
N TYR A 128 11.14 6.56 7.17
CA TYR A 128 12.44 5.89 7.16
C TYR A 128 12.87 5.52 5.74
N TYR A 129 11.99 4.92 4.93
CA TYR A 129 12.30 4.56 3.55
C TYR A 129 12.67 5.79 2.72
N VAL A 130 11.91 6.89 2.85
CA VAL A 130 12.18 8.13 2.11
C VAL A 130 13.59 8.65 2.41
N GLN A 131 14.06 8.52 3.65
CA GLN A 131 15.38 9.03 4.07
C GLN A 131 16.53 8.05 3.78
N ASN A 132 16.31 6.74 3.90
CA ASN A 132 17.37 5.73 3.92
C ASN A 132 17.34 4.80 2.70
N GLY A 133 16.27 4.84 1.91
CA GLY A 133 15.98 3.83 0.88
C GLY A 133 15.56 2.47 1.49
N PRO A 134 15.56 1.41 0.66
CA PRO A 134 15.09 0.09 1.07
C PRO A 134 16.05 -0.61 2.05
N THR A 135 15.52 -1.07 3.17
CA THR A 135 16.20 -1.94 4.14
C THR A 135 15.23 -3.01 4.67
N SER A 136 15.70 -3.96 5.49
CA SER A 136 14.80 -4.92 6.14
C SER A 136 13.75 -4.27 7.05
N PHE A 137 13.98 -3.01 7.49
CA PHE A 137 12.99 -2.24 8.22
C PHE A 137 11.82 -1.81 7.33
N ALA A 138 12.06 -1.36 6.10
CA ALA A 138 11.01 -1.02 5.15
C ALA A 138 11.57 -1.15 3.73
N PHE A 139 10.83 -1.84 2.85
CA PHE A 139 11.29 -2.14 1.51
C PHE A 139 10.17 -2.08 0.46
N ASP A 140 10.54 -2.21 -0.81
CA ASP A 140 9.62 -2.34 -1.94
C ASP A 140 9.77 -3.73 -2.61
N PHE A 141 8.91 -4.08 -3.56
CA PHE A 141 9.00 -5.40 -4.22
C PHE A 141 10.28 -5.58 -5.05
N LYS A 142 10.91 -4.48 -5.49
CA LYS A 142 12.12 -4.51 -6.30
C LYS A 142 13.36 -4.83 -5.45
N ASN A 143 13.37 -4.36 -4.21
CA ASN A 143 14.46 -4.50 -3.24
C ASN A 143 13.94 -5.25 -2.01
N ALA A 144 13.37 -6.43 -2.21
CA ALA A 144 12.72 -7.19 -1.16
C ALA A 144 13.71 -7.82 -0.17
N PHE A 145 13.24 -8.03 1.05
CA PHE A 145 13.96 -8.75 2.11
C PHE A 145 13.09 -9.90 2.61
N ASP A 146 13.70 -11.00 3.03
CA ASP A 146 13.01 -12.10 3.71
C ASP A 146 12.80 -11.81 5.20
N GLU A 147 12.15 -12.74 5.92
CA GLU A 147 11.84 -12.58 7.36
C GLU A 147 13.09 -12.51 8.25
N LYS A 148 14.26 -12.91 7.74
CA LYS A 148 15.56 -12.83 8.43
C LYS A 148 16.30 -11.52 8.12
N GLY A 149 15.75 -10.68 7.24
CA GLY A 149 16.37 -9.45 6.80
C GLY A 149 17.43 -9.64 5.71
N GLU A 150 17.43 -10.77 5.01
CA GLU A 150 18.32 -11.02 3.88
C GLU A 150 17.65 -10.59 2.57
N ARG A 151 18.42 -10.03 1.63
CA ARG A 151 17.87 -9.62 0.33
C ARG A 151 17.35 -10.83 -0.44
N CYS A 152 16.15 -10.70 -1.00
CA CYS A 152 15.53 -11.75 -1.78
C CYS A 152 14.85 -11.19 -3.04
N VAL A 153 14.44 -12.09 -3.93
CA VAL A 153 13.65 -11.74 -5.12
C VAL A 153 12.28 -12.36 -4.96
N VAL A 154 11.24 -11.54 -5.12
CA VAL A 154 9.86 -12.03 -5.14
C VAL A 154 9.59 -12.64 -6.52
N LYS A 155 9.41 -13.96 -6.59
CA LYS A 155 9.10 -14.71 -7.82
C LYS A 155 7.82 -15.53 -7.64
#